data_AF-A0A2P4YC98-F1
#
_entry.id   AF-A0A2P4YC98-F1
#
_cell.length_a   1.000
_cell.length_b   1.000
_cell.length_c   1.000
_cell.angle_alpha   90.00
_cell.angle_beta   90.00
_cell.angle_gamma   90.00
#
_symmetry.space_group_name_H-M   'P 1'
#
loop_
_entity.id
_entity.type
_entity.pdbx_description
1 polymer ?
#
loop_
_entity_poly.entity_id
_entity_poly.type
_entity_poly.pdbx_seq_one_letter_code
_entity_poly.pdbx_strand_id
1 'polypeptide(L)'
;MDTAIKNGAIKEFAAIHVESNGESQAHRSCGFFSWHRRLLIALESFLRDQDPKFACVTLPYYDVQTAYVRQAAGECDNFYECSDILQEIGGNRAQNNKASLMQNGKVATGYPVTGYPFSDDCDDKIVCGYT
;
A
#
# COMPACT_ATOMS: atom_id res chain seq x y z
N MET A 1 -5.21 10.35 -1.20
CA MET A 1 -4.44 9.30 -0.50
C MET A 1 -3.93 9.80 0.85
N ASP A 2 -3.17 10.90 0.89
CA ASP A 2 -2.67 11.52 2.15
C ASP A 2 -3.68 11.58 3.30
N THR A 3 -4.84 12.19 3.04
CA THR A 3 -5.92 12.34 4.02
C THR A 3 -6.39 10.99 4.55
N ALA A 4 -6.49 9.98 3.68
CA ALA A 4 -6.95 8.63 4.02
C ALA A 4 -5.90 7.82 4.80
N ILE A 5 -4.61 8.14 4.63
CA ILE A 5 -3.54 7.56 5.46
C ILE A 5 -3.60 8.20 6.85
N LYS A 6 -3.60 9.53 6.92
CA LYS A 6 -3.58 10.29 8.18
C LYS A 6 -4.79 10.05 9.08
N ASN A 7 -5.97 9.81 8.50
CA ASN A 7 -7.17 9.51 9.27
C ASN A 7 -7.33 8.01 9.60
N GLY A 8 -6.35 7.18 9.24
CA GLY A 8 -6.32 5.74 9.56
C GLY A 8 -7.16 4.86 8.63
N ALA A 9 -7.79 5.40 7.59
CA ALA A 9 -8.61 4.59 6.70
C ALA A 9 -7.82 3.51 5.96
N ILE A 10 -6.62 3.83 5.46
CA ILE A 10 -5.77 2.82 4.77
C ILE A 10 -5.42 1.65 5.71
N LYS A 11 -5.15 1.94 6.99
CA LYS A 11 -4.93 0.92 8.02
C LYS A 11 -6.17 0.03 8.23
N GLU A 12 -7.36 0.63 8.25
CA GLU A 12 -8.62 -0.11 8.40
C GLU A 12 -8.91 -1.02 7.19
N PHE A 13 -8.69 -0.53 5.97
CA PHE A 13 -8.82 -1.36 4.76
C PHE A 13 -7.83 -2.54 4.77
N ALA A 14 -6.60 -2.32 5.26
CA ALA A 14 -5.64 -3.40 5.47
C ALA A 14 -6.12 -4.39 6.55
N ALA A 15 -6.73 -3.92 7.64
CA ALA A 15 -7.31 -4.77 8.68
C ALA A 15 -8.46 -5.64 8.16
N ILE A 16 -9.38 -5.07 7.38
CA ILE A 16 -10.46 -5.81 6.71
C ILE A 16 -9.91 -6.90 5.78
N HIS A 17 -8.78 -6.64 5.13
CA HIS A 17 -8.15 -7.62 4.25
C HIS A 17 -7.53 -8.80 4.99
N VAL A 18 -6.91 -8.56 6.15
CA VAL A 18 -6.14 -9.60 6.87
C VAL A 18 -6.91 -10.27 8.01
N GLU A 19 -8.10 -9.79 8.37
CA GLU A 19 -8.96 -10.49 9.33
C GLU A 19 -9.41 -11.85 8.79
N SER A 20 -9.74 -12.78 9.68
CA SER A 20 -9.93 -14.20 9.34
C SER A 20 -10.94 -14.47 8.22
N ASN A 21 -12.06 -13.76 8.21
CA ASN A 21 -13.09 -13.93 7.18
C ASN A 21 -12.63 -13.28 5.86
N GLY A 22 -12.13 -12.05 5.93
CA GLY A 22 -11.48 -11.33 4.84
C GLY A 22 -10.48 -12.20 4.11
N GLU A 23 -9.52 -12.78 4.83
CA GLU A 23 -8.50 -13.65 4.24
C GLU A 23 -9.10 -14.91 3.60
N SER A 24 -10.05 -15.57 4.27
CA SER A 24 -10.70 -16.78 3.74
C SER A 24 -11.54 -16.53 2.48
N GLN A 25 -12.11 -15.32 2.35
CA GLN A 25 -12.90 -14.91 1.20
C GLN A 25 -12.01 -14.37 0.08
N ALA A 26 -10.96 -13.63 0.42
CA ALA A 26 -10.06 -12.96 -0.50
C ALA A 26 -9.13 -13.95 -1.20
N HIS A 27 -8.65 -14.99 -0.52
CA HIS A 27 -7.62 -15.88 -1.04
C HIS A 27 -8.06 -17.34 -1.10
N ARG A 28 -7.52 -18.07 -2.09
CA ARG A 28 -7.73 -19.52 -2.27
C ARG A 28 -9.21 -19.91 -2.35
N SER A 29 -10.06 -18.99 -2.78
CA SER A 29 -11.50 -19.15 -2.92
C SER A 29 -11.96 -18.72 -4.31
N CYS A 30 -13.19 -19.08 -4.70
CA CYS A 30 -13.81 -18.56 -5.92
C CYS A 30 -14.11 -17.04 -5.85
N GLY A 31 -14.02 -16.46 -4.65
CA GLY A 31 -14.25 -15.04 -4.40
C GLY A 31 -13.08 -14.14 -4.76
N PHE A 32 -11.87 -14.67 -5.02
CA PHE A 32 -10.63 -13.89 -5.15
C PHE A 32 -10.79 -12.59 -5.95
N PHE A 33 -11.22 -12.69 -7.21
CA PHE A 33 -11.36 -11.51 -8.08
C PHE A 33 -12.46 -10.55 -7.63
N SER A 34 -13.62 -11.09 -7.25
CA SER A 34 -14.79 -10.29 -6.88
C SER A 34 -14.58 -9.58 -5.54
N TRP A 35 -13.94 -10.24 -4.58
CA TRP A 35 -13.64 -9.71 -3.27
C TRP A 35 -12.65 -8.55 -3.36
N HIS A 36 -11.53 -8.74 -4.07
CA HIS A 36 -10.54 -7.66 -4.26
C HIS A 36 -11.13 -6.48 -5.05
N ARG A 37 -11.91 -6.75 -6.10
CA ARG A 37 -12.61 -5.68 -6.84
C ARG A 37 -13.55 -4.90 -5.93
N ARG A 38 -14.30 -5.58 -5.05
CA ARG A 38 -15.19 -4.92 -4.09
C ARG A 38 -14.41 -4.07 -3.09
N LEU A 39 -13.28 -4.56 -2.58
CA LEU A 39 -12.43 -3.80 -1.65
C LEU A 39 -11.90 -2.52 -2.31
N LEU A 40 -11.41 -2.62 -3.55
CA LEU A 40 -10.93 -1.46 -4.31
C LEU A 40 -12.04 -0.46 -4.62
N ILE A 41 -13.24 -0.91 -5.01
CA ILE A 41 -14.39 -0.02 -5.23
C ILE A 41 -14.77 0.70 -3.92
N ALA A 42 -14.78 -0.02 -2.79
CA ALA A 42 -15.07 0.59 -1.49
C ALA A 42 -14.01 1.65 -1.12
N LEU A 43 -12.72 1.37 -1.39
CA LEU A 43 -11.65 2.34 -1.18
C LEU A 43 -11.81 3.57 -2.09
N GLU A 44 -12.10 3.38 -3.38
CA GLU A 44 -12.35 4.49 -4.31
C GLU A 44 -13.52 5.36 -3.84
N SER A 45 -14.64 4.74 -3.46
CA SER A 45 -15.80 5.47 -2.92
C SER A 45 -15.43 6.24 -1.66
N PHE A 46 -14.71 5.62 -0.72
CA PHE A 46 -14.25 6.31 0.49
C PHE A 46 -13.37 7.53 0.17
N LEU A 47 -12.47 7.41 -0.81
CA LEU A 47 -11.61 8.51 -1.24
C LEU A 47 -12.40 9.67 -1.85
N ARG A 48 -13.44 9.37 -2.64
CA ARG A 48 -14.33 10.38 -3.24
C ARG A 48 -15.17 11.12 -2.21
N ASP A 49 -15.60 10.40 -1.16
CA ASP A 49 -16.47 10.95 -0.11
C ASP A 49 -15.75 11.83 0.91
N GLN A 50 -14.41 11.89 0.87
CA GLN A 50 -13.63 12.70 1.82
C GLN A 50 -13.92 14.21 1.72
N ASP A 51 -14.14 14.73 0.51
CA ASP A 51 -14.38 16.15 0.22
C ASP A 51 -14.91 16.28 -1.21
N PRO A 52 -15.83 17.21 -1.53
CA PRO A 52 -16.32 17.44 -2.89
C PRO A 52 -15.22 17.59 -3.95
N LYS A 53 -14.05 18.13 -3.60
CA LYS A 53 -12.91 18.24 -4.53
C LYS A 53 -12.34 16.90 -4.97
N PHE A 54 -12.60 15.82 -4.23
CA PHE A 54 -12.14 14.46 -4.54
C PHE A 54 -13.18 13.62 -5.28
N ALA A 55 -14.37 14.17 -5.59
CA ALA A 55 -15.47 13.43 -6.21
C ALA A 55 -15.10 12.68 -7.51
N CYS A 56 -14.07 13.14 -8.23
CA CYS A 56 -13.59 12.55 -9.48
C CYS A 56 -12.33 11.68 -9.33
N VAL A 57 -11.84 11.44 -8.12
CA VAL A 57 -10.66 10.58 -7.90
C VAL A 57 -10.97 9.16 -8.38
N THR A 58 -10.00 8.56 -9.06
CA THR A 58 -10.02 7.13 -9.43
C THR A 58 -8.81 6.44 -8.82
N LEU A 59 -8.93 5.15 -8.51
CA LEU A 59 -7.77 4.36 -8.12
C LEU A 59 -6.88 4.10 -9.35
N PRO A 60 -5.58 4.45 -9.29
CA PRO A 60 -4.65 4.10 -10.35
C PRO A 60 -4.38 2.60 -10.35
N TYR A 61 -3.92 2.07 -11.48
CA TYR A 61 -3.33 0.74 -11.57
C TYR A 61 -1.82 0.86 -11.75
N TYR A 62 -1.08 -0.13 -11.27
CA TYR A 62 0.35 -0.24 -11.51
C TYR A 62 0.62 -1.23 -12.65
N ASP A 63 1.18 -0.73 -13.75
CA ASP A 63 1.71 -1.57 -14.81
C ASP A 63 3.13 -2.07 -14.47
N VAL A 64 3.17 -3.17 -13.73
CA VAL A 64 4.41 -3.85 -13.37
C VAL A 64 5.22 -4.32 -14.59
N GLN A 65 4.56 -4.58 -15.73
CA GLN A 65 5.23 -5.12 -16.91
C GLN A 65 6.10 -4.06 -17.59
N THR A 66 5.63 -2.81 -17.62
CA THR A 66 6.44 -1.69 -18.12
C THR A 66 7.74 -1.55 -17.32
N ALA A 67 7.70 -1.63 -15.99
CA ALA A 67 8.91 -1.61 -15.17
C ALA A 67 9.87 -2.78 -15.48
N TYR A 68 9.34 -3.99 -15.69
CA TYR A 68 10.15 -5.14 -16.10
C TYR A 68 10.82 -4.94 -17.46
N VAL A 69 10.10 -4.42 -18.46
CA VAL A 69 10.64 -4.19 -19.80
C VAL A 69 11.76 -3.15 -19.77
N ARG A 70 11.57 -2.05 -19.04
CA ARG A 70 12.60 -1.01 -18.88
C ARG A 70 13.88 -1.56 -18.23
N GLN A 71 13.73 -2.39 -17.19
CA GLN A 71 14.87 -3.02 -16.55
C GLN A 71 15.58 -3.98 -17.52
N ALA A 72 14.83 -4.80 -18.26
CA ALA A 72 15.40 -5.71 -19.25
C ALA A 72 16.13 -4.97 -20.39
N ALA A 73 15.69 -3.75 -20.72
CA ALA A 73 16.33 -2.87 -21.70
C ALA A 73 17.59 -2.16 -21.16
N GLY A 74 17.90 -2.29 -19.86
CA GLY A 74 19.06 -1.65 -19.24
C GLY A 74 18.88 -0.15 -18.99
N GLU A 75 17.65 0.33 -18.87
CA GLU A 75 17.35 1.75 -18.61
C GLU A 75 17.60 2.17 -17.15
N CYS A 76 17.74 1.21 -16.24
CA CYS A 76 17.93 1.39 -14.81
C CYS A 76 18.77 0.24 -14.23
N ASP A 77 19.35 0.42 -13.05
CA ASP A 77 20.23 -0.60 -12.46
C ASP A 77 19.42 -1.75 -11.82
N ASN A 78 18.18 -1.49 -11.43
CA ASN A 78 17.33 -2.47 -10.76
C ASN A 78 15.83 -2.16 -10.90
N PHE A 79 14.99 -3.14 -10.59
CA PHE A 79 13.53 -3.04 -10.69
C PHE A 79 12.95 -1.85 -9.92
N TYR A 80 13.52 -1.52 -8.75
CA TYR A 80 13.04 -0.42 -7.92
C TYR A 80 13.26 0.94 -8.59
N GLU A 81 14.38 1.12 -9.28
CA GLU A 81 14.64 2.32 -10.09
C GLU A 81 13.76 2.42 -11.33
N CYS A 82 13.40 1.28 -11.94
CA CYS A 82 12.48 1.25 -13.08
C CYS A 82 11.00 1.34 -12.69
N SER A 83 10.69 1.31 -11.40
CA SER A 83 9.33 1.30 -10.87
C SER A 83 9.06 2.58 -10.09
N ASP A 84 8.60 3.61 -10.80
CA ASP A 84 8.33 4.93 -10.23
C ASP A 84 7.40 4.84 -9.01
N ILE A 85 6.38 3.96 -9.07
CA ILE A 85 5.44 3.78 -7.97
C ILE A 85 6.12 3.32 -6.67
N LEU A 86 7.16 2.47 -6.73
CA LEU A 86 7.86 1.99 -5.54
C LEU A 86 8.64 3.12 -4.85
N GLN A 87 8.97 4.18 -5.58
CA GLN A 87 9.61 5.38 -5.05
C GLN A 87 8.57 6.39 -4.55
N GLU A 88 7.45 6.52 -5.26
CA GLU A 88 6.36 7.46 -4.95
C GLU A 88 5.52 7.04 -3.74
N ILE A 89 5.45 5.74 -3.42
CA ILE A 89 4.76 5.22 -2.23
C ILE A 89 5.71 5.06 -1.03
N GLY A 90 6.61 6.02 -0.86
CA GLY A 90 7.49 6.15 0.29
C GLY A 90 8.91 5.67 0.05
N GLY A 91 9.12 4.62 -0.74
CA GLY A 91 10.46 4.15 -1.10
C GLY A 91 11.34 3.70 0.07
N ASN A 92 12.32 2.84 -0.19
CA ASN A 92 13.30 2.42 0.80
C ASN A 92 14.55 3.31 0.71
N ARG A 93 14.65 4.33 1.59
CA ARG A 93 15.90 5.10 1.77
C ARG A 93 16.65 4.70 3.05
N ALA A 94 16.18 3.69 3.77
CA ALA A 94 16.75 3.23 5.04
C ALA A 94 17.98 2.32 4.90
N GLN A 95 18.70 2.41 3.78
CA GLN A 95 19.94 1.66 3.52
C GLN A 95 19.81 0.13 3.73
N ASN A 96 18.61 -0.43 3.53
CA ASN A 96 18.33 -1.86 3.73
C ASN A 96 18.52 -2.36 5.17
N ASN A 97 18.30 -1.52 6.18
CA ASN A 97 18.16 -2.01 7.56
C ASN A 97 16.75 -2.57 7.78
N LYS A 98 16.65 -3.77 8.36
CA LYS A 98 15.34 -4.39 8.65
C LYS A 98 14.72 -3.79 9.90
N ALA A 99 13.41 -3.58 9.86
CA ALA A 99 12.60 -3.19 11.00
C ALA A 99 11.46 -4.19 11.22
N SER A 100 10.94 -4.25 12.45
CA SER A 100 9.79 -5.05 12.82
C SER A 100 8.74 -4.16 13.50
N LEU A 101 7.51 -4.23 13.03
CA LEU A 101 6.40 -3.40 13.49
C LEU A 101 5.20 -4.27 13.86
N MET A 102 4.35 -3.78 14.77
CA MET A 102 3.11 -4.43 15.12
C MET A 102 1.96 -3.84 14.30
N GLN A 103 1.41 -4.60 13.36
CA GLN A 103 0.26 -4.20 12.55
C GLN A 103 -0.89 -5.19 12.77
N ASN A 104 -2.03 -4.67 13.20
CA ASN A 104 -3.23 -5.46 13.50
C ASN A 104 -2.94 -6.65 14.44
N GLY A 105 -2.13 -6.42 15.48
CA GLY A 105 -1.72 -7.43 16.46
C GLY A 105 -0.77 -8.51 15.93
N LYS A 106 -0.22 -8.34 14.72
CA LYS A 106 0.78 -9.23 14.11
C LYS A 106 2.11 -8.50 13.91
N VAL A 107 3.22 -9.21 14.07
CA VAL A 107 4.54 -8.66 13.79
C VAL A 107 4.83 -8.78 12.30
N ALA A 108 5.04 -7.65 11.63
CA ALA A 108 5.51 -7.56 10.25
C ALA A 108 7.00 -7.17 10.25
N THR A 109 7.82 -7.88 9.47
CA THR A 109 9.27 -7.62 9.37
C THR A 109 9.64 -7.37 7.92
N GLY A 110 10.34 -6.27 7.65
CA GLY A 110 10.70 -5.86 6.30
C GLY A 110 11.73 -4.74 6.28
N TYR A 111 11.88 -4.11 5.12
CA TYR A 111 12.65 -2.87 4.99
C TYR A 111 11.70 -1.68 5.07
N PRO A 112 11.99 -0.69 5.92
CA PRO A 112 11.06 0.38 6.16
C PRO A 112 11.02 1.39 5.03
N VAL A 113 9.83 1.94 4.80
CA VAL A 113 9.65 3.09 3.91
C VAL A 113 9.91 4.37 4.68
N THR A 114 10.66 5.29 4.09
CA THR A 114 11.14 6.51 4.78
C THR A 114 10.70 7.80 4.11
N GLY A 115 10.03 7.72 2.96
CA GLY A 115 9.49 8.85 2.23
C GLY A 115 7.97 8.94 2.28
N TYR A 116 7.47 10.05 1.78
CA TYR A 116 6.04 10.31 1.62
C TYR A 116 5.37 9.29 0.66
N PRO A 117 4.10 8.88 0.87
CA PRO A 117 3.18 9.32 1.93
C PRO A 117 3.24 8.49 3.21
N PHE A 118 4.01 7.40 3.24
CA PHE A 118 4.01 6.46 4.36
C PHE A 118 5.06 6.77 5.44
N SER A 119 5.92 7.77 5.24
CA SER A 119 6.88 8.23 6.27
C SER A 119 6.23 8.65 7.59
N ASP A 120 4.95 9.02 7.55
CA ASP A 120 4.22 9.51 8.72
C ASP A 120 3.23 8.46 9.26
N ASP A 121 3.15 7.30 8.61
CA ASP A 121 2.26 6.23 9.03
C ASP A 121 2.87 5.46 10.23
N CYS A 122 2.00 5.00 11.12
CA CYS A 122 2.40 4.46 12.43
C CYS A 122 1.80 3.08 12.68
N ASP A 123 2.56 2.25 13.39
CA ASP A 123 2.12 0.92 13.80
C ASP A 123 1.11 0.98 14.97
N ASP A 124 0.66 -0.18 15.47
CA ASP A 124 -0.28 -0.29 16.59
C ASP A 124 0.24 0.32 17.92
N LYS A 125 1.55 0.54 18.04
CA LYS A 125 2.21 1.15 19.19
C LYS A 125 2.54 2.62 18.95
N ILE A 126 2.07 3.21 17.85
CA ILE A 126 2.34 4.60 17.46
C ILE A 126 3.85 4.80 17.18
N VAL A 127 4.54 3.76 16.72
CA VAL A 127 5.90 3.89 16.16
C VAL A 127 5.74 4.30 14.70
N CYS A 128 6.10 5.54 14.38
CA CYS A 128 5.90 6.15 13.07
C CYS A 128 7.19 6.14 12.22
N GLY A 129 7.04 6.20 10.91
CA GLY A 129 8.17 6.28 9.97
C GLY A 129 8.94 4.98 9.80
N TYR A 130 8.36 3.88 10.26
CA TYR A 130 8.87 2.53 10.10
C TYR A 130 10.33 2.34 10.61
N THR A 131 10.87 3.25 11.44
CA THR A 131 12.26 3.23 11.94
C THR A 131 12.52 2.26 13.07
#